data_AF-A0A7M7JZR8-F1
#
_entry.id   AF-A0A7M7JZR8-F1
#
_cell.length_a   1.000
_cell.length_b   1.000
_cell.length_c   1.000
_cell.angle_alpha   90.00
_cell.angle_beta   90.00
_cell.angle_gamma   90.00
#
_symmetry.space_group_name_H-M   'P 1'
#
loop_
_entity.id
_entity.type
_entity.pdbx_description
1 polymer ?
#
loop_
_entity_poly.entity_id
_entity_poly.type
_entity_poly.pdbx_seq_one_letter_code
_entity_poly.pdbx_strand_id
1 'polypeptide(L)'
;MIVQFSEYVTHMRREFDQRMDHEERNRVAHMPAVVSNVLWGRQLETKIVDLQNMTSSVLQGLSLSRKLEEKLRTFRLDVVEYQKEIYDSWCRDLQAGIRDKSLSLDTNQTVIRLDAEGTPRVSYSPRLVTLIQEVRQLRVLGLTIPPAVEEVDAKARLYFRQAKDLQQIGNFYMTIADHMILSQRPMMLSSAQQFTKLMNSREKTATWNDPQAVDAYIKKLQDVAEKFSRLNRMLRRQHNDITEKVLQLMSTDLLSKQSVWKELLAEIRGIMNKLQAQGFNPDHMRSWKIHWDRQLYKVLDYQYCACVGKLSQHMAEIRVDLTFSTYIPIALFDDPPAKYTSLRQDSETLSRRKCAI
;
A
#
# COMPACT_ATOMS: atom_id res chain seq x y z
N MET A 1 29.96 45.63 17.41
CA MET A 1 28.49 45.68 17.45
C MET A 1 27.88 46.05 16.09
N ILE A 2 28.03 47.27 15.55
CA ILE A 2 27.44 47.65 14.24
C ILE A 2 27.91 46.75 13.08
N VAL A 3 29.19 46.40 13.03
CA VAL A 3 29.76 45.52 11.99
C VAL A 3 29.12 44.13 12.04
N GLN A 4 28.96 43.55 13.23
CA GLN A 4 28.30 42.25 13.43
C GLN A 4 26.82 42.28 13.01
N PHE A 5 26.10 43.37 13.33
CA PHE A 5 24.72 43.54 12.85
C PHE A 5 24.66 43.67 11.33
N SER A 6 25.57 44.43 10.72
CA SER A 6 25.65 44.54 9.27
C SER A 6 25.98 43.19 8.61
N GLU A 7 26.90 42.40 9.16
CA GLU A 7 27.25 41.07 8.68
C GLU A 7 26.05 40.12 8.77
N TYR A 8 25.31 40.15 9.88
CA TYR A 8 24.09 39.36 10.06
C TYR A 8 23.02 39.71 9.02
N VAL A 9 22.78 41.01 8.77
CA VAL A 9 21.84 41.46 7.73
C VAL A 9 22.30 41.02 6.33
N THR A 10 23.61 41.08 6.07
CA THR A 10 24.18 40.64 4.78
C THR A 10 24.04 39.12 4.60
N HIS A 11 24.21 38.35 5.67
CA HIS A 11 23.96 36.90 5.68
C HIS A 11 22.48 36.60 5.40
N MET A 12 21.55 37.25 6.10
CA MET A 12 20.11 37.05 5.86
C MET A 12 19.70 37.44 4.44
N ARG A 13 20.30 38.50 3.87
CA ARG A 13 20.08 38.88 2.48
C ARG A 13 20.56 37.79 1.52
N ARG A 14 21.75 37.24 1.75
CA ARG A 14 22.29 36.13 0.94
C ARG A 14 21.39 34.89 1.02
N GLU A 15 20.90 34.54 2.20
CA GLU A 15 19.94 33.45 2.39
C GLU A 15 18.63 33.72 1.64
N PHE A 16 18.18 34.98 1.59
CA PHE A 16 17.02 35.38 0.82
C PHE A 16 17.26 35.19 -0.68
N ASP A 17 18.36 35.72 -1.21
CA ASP A 17 18.71 35.61 -2.63
C ASP A 17 18.89 34.13 -3.06
N GLN A 18 19.55 33.30 -2.24
CA GLN A 18 19.71 31.86 -2.51
C GLN A 18 18.38 31.10 -2.53
N ARG A 19 17.40 31.52 -1.73
CA ARG A 19 16.08 30.87 -1.69
C ARG A 19 15.19 31.31 -2.85
N MET A 20 15.37 32.54 -3.34
CA MET A 20 14.75 33.00 -4.59
C MET A 20 15.19 32.14 -5.77
N ASP A 21 16.47 31.76 -5.82
CA ASP A 21 17.00 30.89 -6.87
C ASP A 21 16.56 29.42 -6.74
N HIS A 22 16.12 29.00 -5.55
CA HIS A 22 15.78 27.62 -5.21
C HIS A 22 14.49 27.49 -4.38
N GLU A 23 13.36 27.97 -4.93
CA GLU A 23 12.06 27.98 -4.24
C GLU A 23 11.58 26.60 -3.76
N GLU A 24 12.04 25.50 -4.38
CA GLU A 24 11.56 24.14 -4.07
C GLU A 24 12.24 23.49 -2.87
N ARG A 25 13.45 23.92 -2.50
CA ARG A 25 14.36 23.17 -1.61
C ARG A 25 14.01 23.30 -0.12
N ASN A 26 13.26 24.33 0.25
CA ASN A 26 12.93 24.68 1.64
C ASN A 26 11.42 24.63 1.94
N ARG A 27 10.67 23.77 1.24
CA ARG A 27 9.22 23.60 1.45
C ARG A 27 8.95 22.93 2.80
N VAL A 28 8.04 23.51 3.58
CA VAL A 28 7.49 22.83 4.75
C VAL A 28 6.61 21.67 4.26
N ALA A 29 6.91 20.45 4.73
CA ALA A 29 6.12 19.27 4.36
C ALA A 29 4.63 19.48 4.68
N HIS A 30 3.76 19.04 3.78
CA HIS A 30 2.29 19.18 3.89
C HIS A 30 1.73 20.62 3.82
N MET A 31 2.53 21.62 3.44
CA MET A 31 2.06 22.99 3.16
C MET A 31 2.14 23.30 1.67
N PRO A 32 1.11 23.93 1.07
CA PRO A 32 1.20 24.47 -0.28
C PRO A 32 2.36 25.45 -0.43
N ALA A 33 3.03 25.44 -1.58
CA ALA A 33 4.23 26.24 -1.83
C ALA A 33 3.98 27.74 -1.62
N VAL A 34 2.85 28.26 -2.12
CA VAL A 34 2.45 29.67 -1.97
C VAL A 34 2.35 30.08 -0.50
N VAL A 35 1.74 29.24 0.34
CA VAL A 35 1.58 29.54 1.77
C VAL A 35 2.93 29.46 2.48
N SER A 36 3.75 28.45 2.17
CA SER A 36 5.08 28.31 2.74
C SER A 36 5.95 29.54 2.44
N ASN A 37 5.89 30.05 1.21
CA ASN A 37 6.70 31.18 0.77
C ASN A 37 6.20 32.51 1.39
N VAL A 38 4.88 32.73 1.44
CA VAL A 38 4.29 33.90 2.12
C VAL A 38 4.61 33.88 3.62
N LEU A 39 4.48 32.72 4.28
CA LEU A 39 4.78 32.60 5.71
C LEU A 39 6.25 32.89 6.01
N TRP A 40 7.15 32.34 5.20
CA TRP A 40 8.58 32.62 5.32
C TRP A 40 8.89 34.10 5.08
N GLY A 41 8.29 34.72 4.07
CA GLY A 41 8.40 36.16 3.81
C GLY A 41 7.99 36.99 5.03
N ARG A 42 6.86 36.67 5.68
CA ARG A 42 6.41 37.35 6.91
C ARG A 42 7.34 37.16 8.10
N GLN A 43 7.85 35.94 8.28
CA GLN A 43 8.82 35.67 9.35
C GLN A 43 10.09 36.49 9.14
N LEU A 44 10.56 36.59 7.90
CA LEU A 44 11.73 37.38 7.53
C LEU A 44 11.46 38.89 7.72
N GLU A 45 10.30 39.38 7.29
CA GLU A 45 9.87 40.75 7.51
C GLU A 45 9.82 41.11 8.99
N THR A 46 9.24 40.25 9.84
CA THR A 46 9.18 40.47 11.29
C THR A 46 10.60 40.57 11.88
N LYS A 47 11.51 39.68 11.50
CA LYS A 47 12.92 39.75 11.92
C LYS A 47 13.60 41.04 11.47
N ILE A 48 13.33 41.51 10.25
CA ILE A 48 13.86 42.77 9.74
C ILE A 48 13.32 43.95 10.55
N VAL A 49 12.02 43.95 10.87
CA VAL A 49 11.37 44.99 11.69
C VAL A 49 11.96 45.01 13.11
N ASP A 50 12.16 43.86 13.74
CA ASP A 50 12.78 43.76 15.06
C ASP A 50 14.22 44.32 15.04
N LEU A 51 14.99 44.02 13.98
CA LEU A 51 16.32 44.59 13.77
C LEU A 51 16.29 46.09 13.49
N GLN A 52 15.28 46.59 12.78
CA GLN A 52 15.07 48.03 12.58
C GLN A 52 14.80 48.73 13.91
N ASN A 53 13.94 48.15 14.76
CA ASN A 53 13.61 48.66 16.10
C ASN A 53 14.82 48.61 17.04
N MET A 54 15.62 47.54 16.97
CA MET A 54 16.85 47.42 17.76
C MET A 54 17.92 48.40 17.28
N THR A 55 18.06 48.59 15.97
CA THR A 55 19.00 49.55 15.38
C THR A 55 18.62 50.98 15.76
N SER A 56 17.34 51.34 15.69
CA SER A 56 16.86 52.68 16.01
C SER A 56 16.94 53.01 17.51
N SER A 57 16.76 52.03 18.40
CA SER A 57 16.84 52.23 19.86
C SER A 57 18.27 52.18 20.42
N VAL A 58 19.13 51.28 19.92
CA VAL A 58 20.48 51.05 20.46
C VAL A 58 21.54 51.92 19.78
N LEU A 59 21.36 52.26 18.51
CA LEU A 59 22.38 52.93 17.68
C LEU A 59 22.01 54.37 17.29
N GLN A 60 21.00 54.94 17.96
CA GLN A 60 20.53 56.29 17.73
C GLN A 60 21.68 57.30 17.86
N GLY A 61 21.99 58.03 16.77
CA GLY A 61 23.02 59.09 16.75
C GLY A 61 24.36 58.73 16.11
N LEU A 62 24.58 57.47 15.69
CA LEU A 62 25.82 57.07 15.00
C LEU A 62 25.69 57.23 13.47
N SER A 63 26.67 57.85 12.81
CA SER A 63 26.64 58.05 11.35
C SER A 63 26.56 56.75 10.53
N LEU A 64 27.09 55.65 11.10
CA LEU A 64 27.02 54.30 10.52
C LEU A 64 25.65 53.63 10.70
N SER A 65 24.80 54.09 11.62
CA SER A 65 23.43 53.56 11.79
C SER A 65 22.57 53.86 10.57
N ARG A 66 22.72 55.05 9.97
CA ARG A 66 21.94 55.48 8.79
C ARG A 66 22.12 54.55 7.59
N LYS A 67 23.36 54.10 7.32
CA LYS A 67 23.64 53.15 6.23
C LYS A 67 23.03 51.78 6.49
N LEU A 68 23.02 51.33 7.75
CA LEU A 68 22.42 50.05 8.15
C LEU A 68 20.88 50.11 8.09
N GLU A 69 20.29 51.21 8.55
CA GLU A 69 18.86 51.50 8.45
C GLU A 69 18.40 51.52 6.99
N GLU A 70 19.18 52.14 6.10
CA GLU A 70 18.88 52.14 4.67
C GLU A 70 18.95 50.73 4.06
N LYS A 71 19.96 49.93 4.41
CA LYS A 71 20.05 48.51 4.00
C LYS A 71 18.88 47.67 4.52
N LEU A 72 18.47 47.86 5.77
CA LEU A 72 17.32 47.16 6.35
C LEU A 72 16.02 47.61 5.67
N ARG A 73 15.90 48.90 5.32
CA ARG A 73 14.73 49.44 4.60
C ARG A 73 14.62 48.87 3.20
N THR A 74 15.70 48.84 2.42
CA THR A 74 15.69 48.24 1.07
C THR A 74 15.40 46.75 1.15
N PHE A 75 16.05 46.03 2.07
CA PHE A 75 15.78 44.60 2.24
C PHE A 75 14.32 44.32 2.63
N ARG A 76 13.72 45.14 3.50
CA ARG A 76 12.29 45.02 3.82
C ARG A 76 11.41 45.23 2.58
N LEU A 77 11.72 46.23 1.75
CA LEU A 77 10.97 46.48 0.52
C LEU A 77 11.03 45.29 -0.43
N ASP A 78 12.23 44.73 -0.63
CA ASP A 78 12.43 43.55 -1.48
C ASP A 78 11.61 42.33 -0.96
N VAL A 79 11.57 42.13 0.36
CA VAL A 79 10.79 41.04 0.99
C VAL A 79 9.27 41.25 0.86
N VAL A 80 8.80 42.50 0.96
CA VAL A 80 7.38 42.84 0.76
C VAL A 80 6.98 42.68 -0.71
N GLU A 81 7.84 43.10 -1.64
CA GLU A 81 7.62 42.92 -3.08
C GLU A 81 7.60 41.44 -3.46
N TYR A 82 8.50 40.63 -2.90
CA TYR A 82 8.49 39.18 -3.06
C TYR A 82 7.17 38.54 -2.59
N GLN A 83 6.70 38.89 -1.38
CA GLN A 83 5.42 38.37 -0.87
C GLN A 83 4.25 38.75 -1.79
N LYS A 84 4.26 39.97 -2.32
CA LYS A 84 3.25 40.46 -3.26
C LYS A 84 3.32 39.71 -4.58
N GLU A 85 4.49 39.51 -5.16
CA GLU A 85 4.65 38.81 -6.44
C GLU A 85 4.20 37.35 -6.34
N ILE A 86 4.49 36.65 -5.23
CA ILE A 86 3.98 35.29 -4.99
C ILE A 86 2.46 35.26 -4.97
N TYR A 87 1.86 36.22 -4.25
CA TYR A 87 0.42 36.32 -4.13
C TYR A 87 -0.25 36.65 -5.48
N ASP A 88 0.32 37.60 -6.22
CA ASP A 88 -0.17 38.03 -7.52
C ASP A 88 0.01 36.90 -8.56
N SER A 89 1.13 36.17 -8.54
CA SER A 89 1.34 34.98 -9.37
C SER A 89 0.29 33.92 -9.07
N TRP A 90 0.06 33.59 -7.79
CA TRP A 90 -0.98 32.64 -7.40
C TRP A 90 -2.38 33.08 -7.86
N CYS A 91 -2.71 34.37 -7.75
CA CYS A 91 -3.97 34.91 -8.26
C CYS A 91 -4.08 34.75 -9.78
N ARG A 92 -3.01 35.08 -10.54
CA ARG A 92 -2.98 34.95 -11.99
C ARG A 92 -3.16 33.49 -12.43
N ASP A 93 -2.45 32.57 -11.79
CA ASP A 93 -2.52 31.13 -12.10
C ASP A 93 -3.93 30.56 -11.85
N LEU A 94 -4.56 30.95 -10.74
CA LEU A 94 -5.92 30.52 -10.43
C LEU A 94 -6.95 31.12 -11.39
N GLN A 95 -6.83 32.41 -11.71
CA GLN A 95 -7.73 33.04 -12.67
C GLN A 95 -7.59 32.44 -14.07
N ALA A 96 -6.36 32.09 -14.49
CA ALA A 96 -6.11 31.37 -15.73
C ALA A 96 -6.78 29.98 -15.72
N GLY A 97 -6.59 29.20 -14.65
CA GLY A 97 -7.22 27.88 -14.51
C GLY A 97 -8.76 27.91 -14.44
N ILE A 98 -9.34 29.01 -13.93
CA ILE A 98 -10.79 29.23 -13.95
C ILE A 98 -11.28 29.51 -15.38
N ARG A 99 -10.57 30.35 -16.13
CA ARG A 99 -10.89 30.66 -17.54
C ARG A 99 -10.81 29.42 -18.43
N ASP A 100 -9.77 28.61 -18.22
CA ASP A 100 -9.54 27.36 -18.96
C ASP A 100 -10.45 26.20 -18.51
N LYS A 101 -11.35 26.45 -17.53
CA LYS A 101 -12.26 25.45 -16.91
C LYS A 101 -11.55 24.27 -16.25
N SER A 102 -10.22 24.26 -16.16
CA SER A 102 -9.42 23.21 -15.52
C SER A 102 -9.61 23.16 -14.00
N LEU A 103 -9.98 24.29 -13.40
CA LEU A 103 -10.34 24.44 -11.98
C LEU A 103 -11.85 24.38 -11.74
N SER A 104 -12.65 23.99 -12.73
CA SER A 104 -14.11 23.87 -12.57
C SER A 104 -14.51 22.41 -12.45
N LEU A 105 -15.40 22.12 -11.48
CA LEU A 105 -16.11 20.85 -11.45
C LEU A 105 -17.25 20.94 -12.46
N ASP A 106 -17.14 20.15 -13.54
CA ASP A 106 -18.27 19.85 -14.40
C ASP A 106 -19.22 18.93 -13.63
N THR A 107 -20.32 19.50 -13.14
CA THR A 107 -21.22 18.79 -12.24
C THR A 107 -22.13 17.79 -12.96
N ASN A 108 -22.17 17.84 -14.29
CA ASN A 108 -22.90 16.89 -15.14
C ASN A 108 -22.09 15.60 -15.41
N GLN A 109 -20.80 15.60 -15.09
CA GLN A 109 -19.92 14.48 -15.29
C GLN A 109 -20.14 13.37 -14.25
N THR A 110 -19.97 12.12 -14.67
CA THR A 110 -19.98 10.97 -13.77
C THR A 110 -18.85 11.07 -12.75
N VAL A 111 -19.16 10.77 -11.50
CA VAL A 111 -18.25 10.93 -10.36
C VAL A 111 -16.98 10.06 -10.47
N ILE A 112 -17.12 8.86 -11.04
CA ILE A 112 -15.99 7.98 -11.40
C ILE A 112 -15.99 7.78 -12.92
N ARG A 113 -14.81 7.84 -13.53
CA ARG A 113 -14.56 7.41 -14.90
C ARG A 113 -13.49 6.31 -14.88
N LEU A 114 -13.69 5.26 -15.66
CA LEU A 114 -12.67 4.24 -15.85
C LEU A 114 -11.83 4.64 -17.07
N ASP A 115 -10.51 4.63 -16.91
CA ASP A 115 -9.56 4.89 -17.98
C ASP A 115 -9.58 3.75 -19.02
N ALA A 116 -8.89 3.91 -20.15
CA ALA A 116 -8.78 2.87 -21.18
C ALA A 116 -8.22 1.53 -20.65
N GLU A 117 -7.44 1.60 -19.57
CA GLU A 117 -6.86 0.46 -18.85
C GLU A 117 -7.78 -0.13 -17.76
N GLY A 118 -8.97 0.45 -17.55
CA GLY A 118 -9.91 0.03 -16.51
C GLY A 118 -9.58 0.58 -15.11
N THR A 119 -8.72 1.60 -15.01
CA THR A 119 -8.34 2.25 -13.75
C THR A 119 -9.38 3.31 -13.35
N PRO A 120 -9.93 3.27 -12.12
CA PRO A 120 -10.92 4.24 -11.68
C PRO A 120 -10.26 5.60 -11.38
N ARG A 121 -10.63 6.61 -12.15
CA ARG A 121 -10.28 8.01 -11.92
C ARG A 121 -11.51 8.77 -11.43
N VAL A 122 -11.37 9.43 -10.30
CA VAL A 122 -12.40 10.33 -9.78
C VAL A 122 -12.39 11.61 -10.60
N SER A 123 -13.55 12.05 -11.02
CA SER A 123 -13.79 13.28 -11.77
C SER A 123 -13.67 14.52 -10.87
N TYR A 124 -12.56 14.62 -10.13
CA TYR A 124 -12.24 15.70 -9.20
C TYR A 124 -10.76 16.04 -9.33
N SER A 125 -10.47 17.27 -9.74
CA SER A 125 -9.08 17.71 -9.98
C SER A 125 -8.28 17.73 -8.67
N PRO A 126 -7.07 17.14 -8.63
CA PRO A 126 -6.18 17.24 -7.47
C PRO A 126 -5.87 18.68 -7.07
N ARG A 127 -5.85 19.62 -8.03
CA ARG A 127 -5.59 21.04 -7.78
C ARG A 127 -6.69 21.69 -6.93
N LEU A 128 -7.92 21.17 -6.95
CA LEU A 128 -8.98 21.65 -6.06
C LEU A 128 -8.71 21.28 -4.59
N VAL A 129 -8.05 20.15 -4.33
CA VAL A 129 -7.64 19.76 -2.98
C VAL A 129 -6.60 20.74 -2.43
N THR A 130 -5.60 21.09 -3.24
CA THR A 130 -4.57 22.06 -2.86
C THR A 130 -5.14 23.47 -2.74
N LEU A 131 -6.06 23.86 -3.64
CA LEU A 131 -6.76 25.15 -3.58
C LEU A 131 -7.50 25.34 -2.25
N ILE A 132 -8.26 24.33 -1.80
CA ILE A 132 -9.00 24.39 -0.53
C ILE A 132 -8.07 24.65 0.67
N GLN A 133 -6.86 24.08 0.63
CA GLN A 133 -5.83 24.29 1.66
C GLN A 133 -5.22 25.68 1.55
N GLU A 134 -4.85 26.11 0.34
CA GLU A 134 -4.31 27.44 0.04
C GLU A 134 -5.25 28.55 0.51
N VAL A 135 -6.53 28.52 0.07
CA VAL A 135 -7.55 29.51 0.43
C VAL A 135 -7.73 29.57 1.96
N ARG A 136 -7.83 28.42 2.63
CA ARG A 136 -7.98 28.38 4.08
C ARG A 136 -6.80 29.03 4.79
N GLN A 137 -5.57 28.71 4.37
CA GLN A 137 -4.36 29.20 5.03
C GLN A 137 -4.08 30.67 4.70
N LEU A 138 -4.27 31.10 3.45
CA LEU A 138 -4.13 32.51 3.05
C LEU A 138 -5.15 33.40 3.75
N ARG A 139 -6.38 32.92 3.98
CA ARG A 139 -7.39 33.63 4.78
C ARG A 139 -6.96 33.80 6.24
N VAL A 140 -6.37 32.77 6.85
CA VAL A 140 -5.80 32.86 8.21
C VAL A 140 -4.65 33.86 8.28
N LEU A 141 -3.89 33.99 7.20
CA LEU A 141 -2.87 35.01 7.05
C LEU A 141 -3.48 36.41 6.80
N GLY A 142 -4.79 36.56 6.62
CA GLY A 142 -5.43 37.87 6.39
C GLY A 142 -5.26 38.43 4.98
N LEU A 143 -4.95 37.58 4.00
CA LEU A 143 -4.94 37.97 2.58
C LEU A 143 -6.36 37.95 2.00
N THR A 144 -6.70 38.94 1.17
CA THR A 144 -8.04 39.10 0.59
C THR A 144 -8.20 38.26 -0.66
N ILE A 145 -8.95 37.17 -0.57
CA ILE A 145 -9.09 36.20 -1.66
C ILE A 145 -10.00 36.77 -2.76
N PRO A 146 -9.62 36.66 -4.05
CA PRO A 146 -10.47 37.16 -5.14
C PRO A 146 -11.84 36.44 -5.16
N PRO A 147 -12.95 37.16 -5.44
CA PRO A 147 -14.30 36.59 -5.34
C PRO A 147 -14.51 35.39 -6.27
N ALA A 148 -13.92 35.43 -7.48
CA ALA A 148 -13.96 34.30 -8.41
C ALA A 148 -13.31 33.02 -7.84
N VAL A 149 -12.28 33.16 -6.99
CA VAL A 149 -11.62 32.03 -6.33
C VAL A 149 -12.46 31.53 -5.15
N GLU A 150 -13.13 32.44 -4.43
CA GLU A 150 -14.02 32.06 -3.33
C GLU A 150 -15.21 31.24 -3.79
N GLU A 151 -15.82 31.57 -4.93
CA GLU A 151 -16.91 30.78 -5.52
C GLU A 151 -16.46 29.34 -5.87
N VAL A 152 -15.26 29.22 -6.46
CA VAL A 152 -14.68 27.91 -6.80
C VAL A 152 -14.33 27.11 -5.55
N ASP A 153 -13.74 27.73 -4.53
CA ASP A 153 -13.46 27.09 -3.25
C ASP A 153 -14.74 26.62 -2.55
N ALA A 154 -15.79 27.45 -2.51
CA ALA A 154 -17.07 27.08 -1.93
C ALA A 154 -17.70 25.87 -2.64
N LYS A 155 -17.69 25.87 -3.99
CA LYS A 155 -18.19 24.74 -4.79
C LYS A 155 -17.32 23.48 -4.60
N ALA A 156 -16.01 23.62 -4.52
CA ALA A 156 -15.09 22.51 -4.31
C ALA A 156 -15.24 21.87 -2.93
N ARG A 157 -15.43 22.68 -1.88
CA ARG A 157 -15.65 22.21 -0.50
C ARG A 157 -16.91 21.35 -0.37
N LEU A 158 -17.98 21.66 -1.12
CA LEU A 158 -19.22 20.90 -1.09
C LEU A 158 -19.00 19.42 -1.42
N TYR A 159 -18.16 19.14 -2.42
CA TYR A 159 -17.88 17.79 -2.90
C TYR A 159 -16.58 17.18 -2.36
N PHE A 160 -15.81 17.93 -1.57
CA PHE A 160 -14.48 17.54 -1.11
C PHE A 160 -14.47 16.21 -0.36
N ARG A 161 -15.41 16.04 0.59
CA ARG A 161 -15.52 14.79 1.38
C ARG A 161 -15.80 13.60 0.48
N GLN A 162 -16.80 13.73 -0.39
CA GLN A 162 -17.21 12.69 -1.32
C GLN A 162 -16.07 12.31 -2.27
N ALA A 163 -15.38 13.30 -2.85
CA ALA A 163 -14.23 13.10 -3.70
C ALA A 163 -13.10 12.34 -3.00
N LYS A 164 -12.81 12.67 -1.74
CA LYS A 164 -11.79 11.98 -0.94
C LYS A 164 -12.16 10.51 -0.69
N ASP A 165 -13.42 10.24 -0.34
CA ASP A 165 -13.90 8.88 -0.11
C ASP A 165 -13.79 8.03 -1.39
N LEU A 166 -14.14 8.60 -2.54
CA LEU A 166 -14.01 7.94 -3.84
C LEU A 166 -12.56 7.70 -4.24
N GLN A 167 -11.66 8.64 -3.95
CA GLN A 167 -10.22 8.46 -4.19
C GLN A 167 -9.68 7.32 -3.34
N GLN A 168 -10.09 7.22 -2.07
CA GLN A 168 -9.70 6.13 -1.19
C GLN A 168 -10.19 4.77 -1.73
N ILE A 169 -11.42 4.70 -2.22
CA ILE A 169 -11.99 3.50 -2.84
C ILE A 169 -11.26 3.13 -4.14
N GLY A 170 -10.92 4.12 -4.97
CA GLY A 170 -10.11 3.93 -6.18
C GLY A 170 -8.72 3.38 -5.86
N ASN A 171 -8.04 3.99 -4.89
CA ASN A 171 -6.73 3.52 -4.41
C ASN A 171 -6.81 2.09 -3.84
N PHE A 172 -7.88 1.77 -3.11
CA PHE A 172 -8.12 0.40 -2.66
C PHE A 172 -8.21 -0.57 -3.84
N TYR A 173 -8.97 -0.24 -4.88
CA TYR A 173 -9.08 -1.09 -6.07
C TYR A 173 -7.73 -1.29 -6.78
N MET A 174 -6.91 -0.24 -6.86
CA MET A 174 -5.58 -0.32 -7.48
C MET A 174 -4.60 -1.19 -6.67
N THR A 175 -4.64 -1.10 -5.34
CA THR A 175 -3.64 -1.72 -4.45
C THR A 175 -4.05 -3.10 -3.92
N ILE A 176 -5.35 -3.43 -3.94
CA ILE A 176 -5.83 -4.67 -3.30
C ILE A 176 -5.18 -5.91 -3.91
N ALA A 177 -4.90 -5.92 -5.23
CA ALA A 177 -4.26 -7.03 -5.93
C ALA A 177 -2.82 -7.31 -5.43
N ASP A 178 -2.09 -6.28 -5.03
CA ASP A 178 -0.74 -6.39 -4.44
C ASP A 178 -0.82 -6.97 -3.02
N HIS A 179 -1.91 -6.68 -2.32
CA HIS A 179 -2.23 -7.24 -1.03
C HIS A 179 -2.98 -8.58 -1.11
N MET A 180 -2.90 -9.33 -2.22
CA MET A 180 -3.45 -10.70 -2.32
C MET A 180 -2.35 -11.75 -2.43
N ILE A 181 -2.56 -12.91 -1.81
CA ILE A 181 -1.70 -14.08 -2.06
C ILE A 181 -1.95 -14.57 -3.49
N LEU A 182 -0.88 -14.74 -4.27
CA LEU A 182 -0.99 -15.09 -5.70
C LEU A 182 -1.84 -16.32 -5.95
N SER A 183 -1.67 -17.38 -5.16
CA SER A 183 -2.42 -18.64 -5.30
C SER A 183 -3.91 -18.51 -4.95
N GLN A 184 -4.31 -17.46 -4.23
CA GLN A 184 -5.70 -17.19 -3.83
C GLN A 184 -6.39 -16.14 -4.71
N ARG A 185 -5.68 -15.45 -5.61
CA ARG A 185 -6.26 -14.43 -6.51
C ARG A 185 -7.51 -14.91 -7.25
N PRO A 186 -7.57 -16.12 -7.83
CA PRO A 186 -8.77 -16.58 -8.53
C PRO A 186 -9.99 -16.72 -7.61
N MET A 187 -9.78 -17.06 -6.32
CA MET A 187 -10.87 -17.17 -5.34
C MET A 187 -11.56 -15.83 -5.03
N MET A 188 -10.92 -14.71 -5.36
CA MET A 188 -11.45 -13.35 -5.18
C MET A 188 -12.02 -12.75 -6.46
N LEU A 189 -11.97 -13.48 -7.59
CA LEU A 189 -12.37 -12.97 -8.90
C LEU A 189 -13.84 -12.53 -8.92
N SER A 190 -14.74 -13.26 -8.26
CA SER A 190 -16.16 -12.92 -8.19
C SER A 190 -16.39 -11.57 -7.48
N SER A 191 -15.67 -11.30 -6.39
CA SER A 191 -15.71 -10.03 -5.67
C SER A 191 -15.12 -8.89 -6.50
N ALA A 192 -14.00 -9.13 -7.20
CA ALA A 192 -13.41 -8.16 -8.12
C ALA A 192 -14.40 -7.79 -9.24
N GLN A 193 -15.04 -8.79 -9.87
CA GLN A 193 -16.05 -8.57 -10.90
C GLN A 193 -17.27 -7.79 -10.38
N GLN A 194 -17.75 -8.06 -9.18
CA GLN A 194 -18.84 -7.28 -8.56
C GLN A 194 -18.43 -5.82 -8.38
N PHE A 195 -17.21 -5.57 -7.90
CA PHE A 195 -16.66 -4.23 -7.75
C PHE A 195 -16.55 -3.51 -9.09
N THR A 196 -15.96 -4.17 -10.11
CA THR A 196 -15.83 -3.64 -11.47
C THR A 196 -17.19 -3.36 -12.12
N LYS A 197 -18.20 -4.22 -11.89
CA LYS A 197 -19.58 -4.01 -12.37
C LYS A 197 -20.23 -2.78 -11.74
N LEU A 198 -20.03 -2.56 -10.44
CA LEU A 198 -20.55 -1.37 -9.76
C LEU A 198 -19.87 -0.10 -10.23
N MET A 199 -18.56 -0.13 -10.51
CA MET A 199 -17.86 1.02 -11.08
C MET A 199 -18.24 1.29 -12.55
N ASN A 200 -18.54 0.24 -13.32
CA ASN A 200 -18.88 0.32 -14.75
C ASN A 200 -20.36 0.57 -15.02
N SER A 201 -21.24 0.61 -14.03
CA SER A 201 -22.68 0.72 -14.27
C SER A 201 -23.03 2.10 -14.84
N ARG A 202 -22.92 2.25 -16.18
CA ARG A 202 -23.13 3.48 -16.95
C ARG A 202 -24.52 4.11 -16.75
N GLU A 203 -25.51 3.32 -16.32
CA GLU A 203 -26.88 3.77 -16.08
C GLU A 203 -27.14 4.24 -14.64
N LYS A 204 -26.20 4.04 -13.71
CA LYS A 204 -26.36 4.37 -12.27
C LYS A 204 -25.18 5.14 -11.68
N THR A 205 -24.30 5.68 -12.51
CA THR A 205 -23.22 6.55 -12.04
C THR A 205 -23.79 7.88 -11.59
N ALA A 206 -23.71 8.14 -10.27
CA ALA A 206 -24.10 9.42 -9.69
C ALA A 206 -23.29 10.56 -10.34
N THR A 207 -23.95 11.70 -10.56
CA THR A 207 -23.34 12.95 -10.99
C THR A 207 -23.19 13.87 -9.79
N TRP A 208 -22.27 14.83 -9.85
CA TRP A 208 -22.06 15.77 -8.75
C TRP A 208 -23.29 16.67 -8.50
N ASN A 209 -24.23 16.77 -9.45
CA ASN A 209 -25.47 17.54 -9.26
C ASN A 209 -26.37 17.01 -8.13
N ASP A 210 -26.28 15.73 -7.76
CA ASP A 210 -27.10 15.13 -6.70
C ASP A 210 -26.21 14.56 -5.58
N PRO A 211 -25.89 15.37 -4.54
CA PRO A 211 -25.06 14.93 -3.43
C PRO A 211 -25.59 13.68 -2.72
N GLN A 212 -26.91 13.48 -2.63
CA GLN A 212 -27.49 12.33 -1.94
C GLN A 212 -27.29 11.04 -2.75
N ALA A 213 -27.46 11.10 -4.07
CA ALA A 213 -27.14 9.98 -4.94
C ALA A 213 -25.65 9.62 -4.90
N VAL A 214 -24.77 10.63 -4.82
CA VAL A 214 -23.32 10.41 -4.66
C VAL A 214 -23.02 9.69 -3.35
N ASP A 215 -23.58 10.12 -2.23
CA ASP A 215 -23.38 9.46 -0.93
C ASP A 215 -23.90 8.01 -0.92
N ALA A 216 -25.09 7.78 -1.49
CA ALA A 216 -25.64 6.44 -1.61
C ALA A 216 -24.77 5.53 -2.49
N TYR A 217 -24.17 6.08 -3.55
CA TYR A 217 -23.24 5.36 -4.42
C TYR A 217 -21.91 5.07 -3.71
N ILE A 218 -21.34 6.05 -3.00
CA ILE A 218 -20.14 5.88 -2.17
C ILE A 218 -20.35 4.78 -1.15
N LYS A 219 -21.48 4.79 -0.44
CA LYS A 219 -21.80 3.76 0.56
C LYS A 219 -21.83 2.36 -0.04
N LYS A 220 -22.46 2.19 -1.21
CA LYS A 220 -22.47 0.90 -1.92
C LYS A 220 -21.05 0.44 -2.30
N LEU A 221 -20.21 1.35 -2.77
CA LEU A 221 -18.82 1.03 -3.10
C LEU A 221 -18.00 0.68 -1.85
N GLN A 222 -18.19 1.41 -0.75
CA GLN A 222 -17.57 1.11 0.55
C GLN A 222 -17.99 -0.28 1.05
N ASP A 223 -19.29 -0.61 1.01
CA ASP A 223 -19.80 -1.92 1.43
C ASP A 223 -19.14 -3.06 0.65
N VAL A 224 -18.94 -2.90 -0.67
CA VAL A 224 -18.26 -3.91 -1.49
C VAL A 224 -16.76 -3.94 -1.22
N ALA A 225 -16.11 -2.79 -1.03
CA ALA A 225 -14.69 -2.70 -0.64
C ALA A 225 -14.43 -3.41 0.70
N GLU A 226 -15.29 -3.19 1.69
CA GLU A 226 -15.20 -3.83 3.00
C GLU A 226 -15.43 -5.33 2.94
N LYS A 227 -16.45 -5.77 2.18
CA LYS A 227 -16.68 -7.20 1.91
C LYS A 227 -15.46 -7.84 1.27
N PHE A 228 -14.87 -7.19 0.27
CA PHE A 228 -13.66 -7.67 -0.40
C PHE A 228 -12.47 -7.74 0.57
N SER A 229 -12.22 -6.67 1.33
CA SER A 229 -11.15 -6.65 2.33
C SER A 229 -11.31 -7.74 3.38
N ARG A 230 -12.53 -7.98 3.88
CA ARG A 230 -12.84 -9.06 4.82
C ARG A 230 -12.57 -10.43 4.23
N LEU A 231 -12.97 -10.68 2.99
CA LEU A 231 -12.69 -11.93 2.28
C LEU A 231 -11.19 -12.18 2.13
N ASN A 232 -10.42 -11.15 1.72
CA ASN A 232 -8.96 -11.27 1.59
C ASN A 232 -8.30 -11.59 2.95
N ARG A 233 -8.70 -10.90 4.03
CA ARG A 233 -8.20 -11.20 5.39
C ARG A 233 -8.54 -12.62 5.83
N MET A 234 -9.76 -13.08 5.56
CA MET A 234 -10.20 -14.44 5.89
C MET A 234 -9.35 -15.49 5.13
N LEU A 235 -9.18 -15.32 3.81
CA LEU A 235 -8.38 -16.23 2.99
C LEU A 235 -6.91 -16.27 3.42
N ARG A 236 -6.33 -15.12 3.77
CA ARG A 236 -4.99 -15.03 4.35
C ARG A 236 -4.86 -15.80 5.66
N ARG A 237 -5.87 -15.72 6.55
CA ARG A 237 -5.88 -16.53 7.79
C ARG A 237 -5.91 -18.02 7.48
N GLN A 238 -6.76 -18.47 6.56
CA GLN A 238 -6.81 -19.88 6.15
C GLN A 238 -5.50 -20.34 5.49
N HIS A 239 -4.83 -19.46 4.74
CA HIS A 239 -3.50 -19.74 4.20
C HIS A 239 -2.49 -19.96 5.32
N ASN A 240 -2.42 -19.04 6.29
CA ASN A 240 -1.48 -19.12 7.39
C ASN A 240 -1.71 -20.34 8.28
N ASP A 241 -2.97 -20.70 8.55
CA ASP A 241 -3.32 -21.92 9.31
C ASP A 241 -2.78 -23.18 8.61
N ILE A 242 -2.94 -23.28 7.29
CA ILE A 242 -2.33 -24.39 6.53
C ILE A 242 -0.80 -24.29 6.55
N THR A 243 -0.20 -23.10 6.45
CA THR A 243 1.25 -22.91 6.58
C THR A 243 1.77 -23.50 7.88
N GLU A 244 1.13 -23.17 9.02
CA GLU A 244 1.52 -23.66 10.34
C GLU A 244 1.46 -25.20 10.40
N LYS A 245 0.39 -25.81 9.88
CA LYS A 245 0.27 -27.28 9.81
C LYS A 245 1.33 -27.93 8.94
N VAL A 246 1.64 -27.34 7.78
CA VAL A 246 2.68 -27.84 6.87
C VAL A 246 4.07 -27.74 7.52
N LEU A 247 4.35 -26.67 8.26
CA LEU A 247 5.60 -26.54 9.04
C LEU A 247 5.66 -27.57 10.18
N GLN A 248 4.52 -27.85 10.82
CA GLN A 248 4.42 -28.90 11.83
C GLN A 248 4.71 -30.29 11.23
N LEU A 249 4.18 -30.60 10.05
CA LEU A 249 4.50 -31.82 9.31
C LEU A 249 6.00 -31.94 9.00
N MET A 250 6.65 -30.82 8.66
CA MET A 250 8.10 -30.80 8.39
C MET A 250 8.96 -31.13 9.62
N SER A 251 8.46 -30.95 10.84
CA SER A 251 9.17 -31.31 12.08
C SER A 251 8.72 -32.64 12.69
N THR A 252 7.75 -33.31 12.09
CA THR A 252 7.15 -34.55 12.61
C THR A 252 7.67 -35.76 11.85
N ASP A 253 8.32 -36.68 12.56
CA ASP A 253 8.84 -37.92 11.97
C ASP A 253 7.73 -38.78 11.36
N LEU A 254 7.90 -39.17 10.09
CA LEU A 254 6.89 -39.87 9.30
C LEU A 254 6.67 -41.31 9.79
N LEU A 255 7.73 -42.02 10.17
CA LEU A 255 7.66 -43.42 10.58
C LEU A 255 7.11 -43.56 12.01
N SER A 256 7.58 -42.73 12.94
CA SER A 256 7.22 -42.85 14.35
C SER A 256 5.86 -42.24 14.69
N LYS A 257 5.42 -41.20 13.97
CA LYS A 257 4.22 -40.41 14.31
C LYS A 257 3.18 -40.36 13.19
N GLN A 258 2.89 -41.51 12.58
CA GLN A 258 1.94 -41.60 11.46
C GLN A 258 0.52 -41.11 11.80
N SER A 259 0.05 -41.25 13.04
CA SER A 259 -1.26 -40.75 13.49
C SER A 259 -1.35 -39.23 13.37
N VAL A 260 -0.33 -38.52 13.87
CA VAL A 260 -0.24 -37.05 13.81
C VAL A 260 -0.23 -36.56 12.36
N TRP A 261 0.47 -37.27 11.46
CA TRP A 261 0.43 -36.97 10.03
C TRP A 261 -0.98 -37.07 9.44
N LYS A 262 -1.71 -38.14 9.76
CA LYS A 262 -3.09 -38.33 9.28
C LYS A 262 -4.03 -37.25 9.81
N GLU A 263 -3.89 -36.87 11.08
CA GLU A 263 -4.67 -35.81 11.72
C GLU A 263 -4.42 -34.45 11.05
N LEU A 264 -3.16 -34.03 10.91
CA LEU A 264 -2.81 -32.76 10.26
C LEU A 264 -3.28 -32.70 8.80
N LEU A 265 -3.15 -33.79 8.04
CA LEU A 265 -3.68 -33.87 6.68
C LEU A 265 -5.21 -33.82 6.64
N ALA A 266 -5.90 -34.42 7.63
CA ALA A 266 -7.34 -34.33 7.76
C ALA A 266 -7.80 -32.89 8.08
N GLU A 267 -7.08 -32.17 8.94
CA GLU A 267 -7.34 -30.76 9.23
C GLU A 267 -7.17 -29.87 8.00
N ILE A 268 -6.08 -30.05 7.23
CA ILE A 268 -5.85 -29.30 5.98
C ILE A 268 -7.00 -29.55 4.98
N ARG A 269 -7.42 -30.80 4.81
CA ARG A 269 -8.58 -31.15 3.98
C ARG A 269 -9.87 -30.53 4.53
N GLY A 270 -10.04 -30.52 5.85
CA GLY A 270 -11.16 -29.89 6.54
C GLY A 270 -11.28 -28.40 6.24
N ILE A 271 -10.16 -27.66 6.25
CA ILE A 271 -10.11 -26.24 5.86
C ILE A 271 -10.57 -26.04 4.41
N MET A 272 -10.07 -26.88 3.49
CA MET A 272 -10.45 -26.79 2.07
C MET A 272 -11.95 -27.11 1.86
N ASN A 273 -12.46 -28.13 2.54
CA ASN A 273 -13.88 -28.51 2.46
C ASN A 273 -14.78 -27.44 3.05
N LYS A 274 -14.37 -26.81 4.16
CA LYS A 274 -15.09 -25.68 4.78
C LYS A 274 -15.20 -24.50 3.82
N LEU A 275 -14.12 -24.17 3.09
CA LEU A 275 -14.16 -23.12 2.07
C LEU A 275 -15.08 -23.51 0.90
N GLN A 276 -15.06 -24.75 0.44
CA GLN A 276 -15.99 -25.20 -0.60
C GLN A 276 -17.46 -25.12 -0.14
N ALA A 277 -17.75 -25.49 1.11
CA ALA A 277 -19.08 -25.38 1.71
C ALA A 277 -19.56 -23.92 1.87
N GLN A 278 -18.64 -22.95 1.98
CA GLN A 278 -18.96 -21.52 1.99
C GLN A 278 -19.34 -20.95 0.61
N GLY A 279 -19.36 -21.78 -0.44
CA GLY A 279 -19.78 -21.39 -1.79
C GLY A 279 -18.65 -20.91 -2.69
N PHE A 280 -17.39 -21.19 -2.35
CA PHE A 280 -16.27 -20.92 -3.26
C PHE A 280 -16.29 -21.89 -4.45
N ASN A 281 -16.16 -21.35 -5.67
CA ASN A 281 -16.11 -22.16 -6.89
C ASN A 281 -14.89 -23.10 -6.86
N PRO A 282 -15.06 -24.43 -7.02
CA PRO A 282 -13.96 -25.39 -7.10
C PRO A 282 -12.87 -25.01 -8.11
N ASP A 283 -13.24 -24.41 -9.26
CA ASP A 283 -12.29 -24.00 -10.29
C ASP A 283 -11.37 -22.89 -9.79
N HIS A 284 -11.91 -21.93 -9.05
CA HIS A 284 -11.14 -20.82 -8.50
C HIS A 284 -10.23 -21.26 -7.35
N MET A 285 -10.55 -22.38 -6.69
CA MET A 285 -9.70 -22.97 -5.65
C MET A 285 -8.53 -23.78 -6.23
N ARG A 286 -8.56 -24.13 -7.52
CA ARG A 286 -7.57 -25.03 -8.14
C ARG A 286 -6.13 -24.55 -7.97
N SER A 287 -5.86 -23.26 -8.23
CA SER A 287 -4.52 -22.68 -8.08
C SER A 287 -4.02 -22.74 -6.64
N TRP A 288 -4.91 -22.58 -5.67
CA TRP A 288 -4.59 -22.66 -4.24
C TRP A 288 -4.36 -24.09 -3.77
N LYS A 289 -5.16 -25.05 -4.25
CA LYS A 289 -4.96 -26.49 -3.99
C LYS A 289 -3.63 -26.98 -4.55
N ILE A 290 -3.32 -26.68 -5.82
CA ILE A 290 -2.04 -27.03 -6.45
C ILE A 290 -0.85 -26.44 -5.70
N HIS A 291 -0.98 -25.20 -5.22
CA HIS A 291 0.07 -24.58 -4.41
C HIS A 291 0.36 -25.41 -3.15
N TRP A 292 -0.67 -25.84 -2.44
CA TRP A 292 -0.52 -26.66 -1.23
C TRP A 292 -0.06 -28.08 -1.51
N ASP A 293 -0.54 -28.72 -2.59
CA ASP A 293 -0.06 -30.04 -3.01
C ASP A 293 1.45 -30.02 -3.24
N ARG A 294 1.97 -28.95 -3.86
CA ARG A 294 3.42 -28.76 -4.04
C ARG A 294 4.17 -28.55 -2.73
N GLN A 295 3.60 -27.84 -1.75
CA GLN A 295 4.27 -27.69 -0.44
C GLN A 295 4.26 -29.00 0.34
N LEU A 296 3.14 -29.72 0.33
CA LEU A 296 3.03 -31.04 0.97
C LEU A 296 3.99 -32.04 0.34
N TYR A 297 4.13 -32.03 -0.98
CA TYR A 297 5.12 -32.86 -1.68
C TYR A 297 6.54 -32.59 -1.18
N LYS A 298 6.96 -31.33 -1.06
CA LYS A 298 8.29 -30.97 -0.54
C LYS A 298 8.51 -31.46 0.89
N VAL A 299 7.49 -31.32 1.74
CA VAL A 299 7.57 -31.78 3.14
C VAL A 299 7.67 -33.29 3.21
N LEU A 300 6.89 -34.00 2.39
CA LEU A 300 6.93 -35.46 2.30
C LEU A 300 8.29 -35.95 1.79
N ASP A 301 8.84 -35.32 0.75
CA ASP A 301 10.13 -35.68 0.17
C ASP A 301 11.29 -35.48 1.17
N TYR A 302 11.29 -34.35 1.87
CA TYR A 302 12.23 -34.09 2.95
C TYR A 302 12.15 -35.15 4.05
N GLN A 303 10.95 -35.45 4.52
CA GLN A 303 10.72 -36.41 5.60
C GLN A 303 11.04 -37.85 5.17
N TYR A 304 10.75 -38.21 3.93
CA TYR A 304 11.14 -39.49 3.35
C TYR A 304 12.66 -39.65 3.36
N CYS A 305 13.41 -38.67 2.86
CA CYS A 305 14.88 -38.70 2.89
C CYS A 305 15.42 -38.78 4.33
N ALA A 306 14.86 -37.98 5.26
CA ALA A 306 15.28 -37.98 6.66
C ALA A 306 15.01 -39.33 7.36
N CYS A 307 13.87 -39.96 7.06
CA CYS A 307 13.50 -41.26 7.61
C CYS A 307 14.40 -42.38 7.08
N VAL A 308 14.73 -42.39 5.78
CA VAL A 308 15.64 -43.39 5.20
C VAL A 308 17.01 -43.36 5.89
N GLY A 309 17.53 -42.17 6.20
CA GLY A 309 18.79 -42.02 6.95
C GLY A 309 18.73 -42.53 8.40
N LYS A 310 17.54 -42.60 9.00
CA LYS A 310 17.31 -43.09 10.37
C LYS A 310 16.66 -44.47 10.41
N LEU A 311 16.46 -45.10 9.25
CA LEU A 311 15.71 -46.35 9.14
C LEU A 311 16.35 -47.46 9.98
N SER A 312 17.67 -47.52 10.01
CA SER A 312 18.42 -48.48 10.85
C SER A 312 18.15 -48.33 12.35
N GLN A 313 17.78 -47.13 12.81
CA GLN A 313 17.50 -46.84 14.23
C GLN A 313 16.03 -47.08 14.60
N HIS A 314 15.13 -47.11 13.60
CA HIS A 314 13.69 -47.27 13.80
C HIS A 314 13.17 -48.68 13.41
N MET A 315 14.04 -49.55 12.90
CA MET A 315 13.71 -50.96 12.66
C MET A 315 13.46 -51.67 13.99
N ALA A 316 12.37 -52.44 14.07
CA ALA A 316 12.13 -53.30 15.22
C ALA A 316 13.30 -54.29 15.40
N GLU A 317 13.65 -54.61 16.64
CA GLU A 317 14.71 -55.59 16.92
C GLU A 317 14.45 -56.89 16.16
N ILE A 318 15.30 -57.18 15.18
CA ILE A 318 15.28 -58.45 14.46
C ILE A 318 16.08 -59.42 15.32
N ARG A 319 15.38 -60.29 16.06
CA ARG A 319 16.03 -61.40 16.75
C ARG A 319 16.46 -62.43 15.72
N VAL A 320 17.76 -62.68 15.66
CA VAL A 320 18.36 -63.73 14.83
C VAL A 320 18.96 -64.75 15.79
N ASP A 321 18.48 -65.98 15.73
CA ASP A 321 19.01 -67.08 16.53
C ASP A 321 20.17 -67.74 15.79
N LEU A 322 21.38 -67.62 16.32
CA LEU A 322 22.58 -68.24 15.75
C LEU A 322 22.72 -69.69 16.27
N THR A 323 22.46 -70.67 15.40
CA THR A 323 22.70 -72.09 15.72
C THR A 323 24.05 -72.56 15.17
N PHE A 324 24.93 -73.09 16.04
CA PHE A 324 26.15 -73.77 15.60
C PHE A 324 25.82 -75.17 15.07
N SER A 325 25.87 -75.33 13.75
CA SER A 325 25.86 -76.65 13.12
C SER A 325 27.26 -77.27 13.22
N THR A 326 27.50 -78.10 14.24
CA THR A 326 28.73 -78.87 14.39
C THR A 326 28.73 -80.09 13.48
N TYR A 327 28.93 -79.89 12.17
CA TYR A 327 29.57 -80.81 11.23
C TYR A 327 30.08 -80.02 9.99
N ILE A 328 31.31 -79.48 10.08
CA ILE A 328 32.42 -79.31 9.08
C ILE A 328 32.08 -78.87 7.62
N PRO A 329 32.85 -78.02 6.89
CA PRO A 329 33.59 -76.78 7.19
C PRO A 329 33.17 -75.59 6.25
N ILE A 330 33.24 -74.34 6.76
CA ILE A 330 33.18 -73.06 5.99
C ILE A 330 31.96 -72.89 5.05
N ALA A 331 30.79 -72.68 5.65
CA ALA A 331 29.81 -71.71 5.15
C ALA A 331 28.93 -71.29 6.33
N LEU A 332 29.05 -70.02 6.74
CA LEU A 332 28.09 -69.40 7.65
C LEU A 332 26.73 -69.43 6.96
N PHE A 333 25.86 -70.36 7.34
CA PHE A 333 24.44 -70.30 7.02
C PHE A 333 23.78 -69.47 8.11
N ASP A 334 23.48 -68.21 7.79
CA ASP A 334 22.49 -67.43 8.52
C ASP A 334 21.13 -68.12 8.33
N ASP A 335 20.40 -68.39 9.41
CA ASP A 335 18.95 -68.61 9.37
C ASP A 335 18.28 -67.63 10.36
N PRO A 336 17.27 -66.82 9.93
CA PRO A 336 16.64 -66.88 8.63
C PRO A 336 17.61 -66.45 7.53
N PRO A 337 17.53 -67.07 6.33
CA PRO A 337 18.54 -66.88 5.32
C PRO A 337 18.49 -65.42 4.90
N ALA A 338 19.65 -64.77 4.79
CA ALA A 338 19.82 -63.38 4.36
C ALA A 338 19.18 -63.04 2.98
N LYS A 339 18.45 -63.97 2.37
CA LYS A 339 17.70 -63.84 1.11
C LYS A 339 16.23 -63.43 1.27
N TYR A 340 15.66 -63.34 2.47
CA TYR A 340 14.27 -62.90 2.67
C TYR A 340 14.12 -61.46 3.16
N THR A 341 14.78 -60.53 2.48
CA THR A 341 14.26 -59.16 2.32
C THR A 341 14.31 -58.81 0.84
N SER A 342 13.67 -59.63 0.01
CA SER A 342 13.34 -59.23 -1.36
C SER A 342 12.25 -58.16 -1.30
N LEU A 343 12.62 -56.96 -1.73
CA LEU A 343 11.71 -55.93 -2.20
C LEU A 343 10.72 -56.57 -3.18
N ARG A 344 9.46 -56.70 -2.77
CA ARG A 344 8.35 -56.90 -3.71
C ARG A 344 8.21 -55.60 -4.52
N GLN A 345 8.88 -55.55 -5.66
CA GLN A 345 8.48 -54.67 -6.75
C GLN A 345 7.15 -55.19 -7.29
N ASP A 346 6.03 -54.61 -6.84
CA ASP A 346 4.76 -54.74 -7.55
C ASP A 346 4.81 -53.83 -8.79
N SER A 347 5.61 -54.24 -9.78
CA SER A 347 5.64 -53.67 -11.12
C SER A 347 4.85 -54.54 -12.08
N GLU A 348 3.56 -54.81 -11.81
CA GLU A 348 2.71 -55.52 -12.78
C GLU A 348 1.19 -55.41 -12.53
N THR A 349 0.64 -54.19 -12.48
CA THR A 349 -0.82 -53.99 -12.64
C THR A 349 -1.20 -52.75 -13.46
N LEU A 350 -0.40 -52.37 -14.46
CA LEU A 350 -0.74 -51.23 -15.34
C LEU A 350 -0.45 -51.46 -16.84
N SER A 351 -0.62 -52.69 -17.33
CA SER A 351 -0.59 -52.98 -18.78
C SER A 351 -1.80 -53.78 -19.32
N ARG A 352 -2.94 -53.79 -18.61
CA ARG A 352 -4.20 -54.33 -19.15
C ARG A 352 -5.40 -53.52 -18.71
N ARG A 353 -5.57 -52.33 -19.32
CA ARG A 353 -6.87 -51.66 -19.54
C ARG A 353 -6.67 -50.41 -20.42
N LYS A 354 -6.23 -50.65 -21.66
CA LYS A 354 -6.63 -49.88 -22.84
C LYS A 354 -6.98 -50.91 -23.93
N CYS A 355 -8.07 -50.64 -24.62
CA CYS A 355 -8.68 -51.40 -25.72
C CYS A 355 -9.66 -52.52 -25.33
N ALA A 356 -10.91 -52.13 -25.05
CA ALA A 356 -12.10 -52.62 -25.74
C ALA A 356 -13.31 -51.73 -25.41
N ILE A 357 -13.70 -50.90 -26.39
CA ILE A 357 -15.00 -50.23 -26.63
C ILE A 357 -15.52 -49.27 -25.55
#